data_AF-A0A935MAH5-F1
#
_entry.id   AF-A0A935MAH5-F1
#
_cell.length_a   1.000
_cell.length_b   1.000
_cell.length_c   1.000
_cell.angle_alpha   90.00
_cell.angle_beta   90.00
_cell.angle_gamma   90.00
#
_symmetry.space_group_name_H-M   'P 1'
#
loop_
_entity.id
_entity.type
_entity.pdbx_description
1 polymer ?
#
loop_
_entity_poly.entity_id
_entity_poly.type
_entity_poly.pdbx_seq_one_letter_code
_entity_poly.pdbx_strand_id
1 'polypeptide(L)'
;MKKSLILGLGLIVVAIVLLVSASKDITSYTSFKEAKSSGRMVKIVGQLDKSKPMIYDPIKDPNHFSFYVTDKQGETVQVILNAAKPQDFELSEQIVVTGKMNQDEFIAKDVLLKCPSKYKDEEIYIKSES
;
A
#
# COMPACT_ATOMS: atom_id res chain seq x y z
N MET A 1 6.89 -9.56 -51.37
CA MET A 1 6.82 -8.80 -50.11
C MET A 1 8.24 -8.51 -49.65
N LYS A 2 8.61 -7.24 -49.42
CA LYS A 2 9.98 -6.87 -49.03
C LYS A 2 10.26 -7.43 -47.63
N LYS A 3 11.16 -8.42 -47.53
CA LYS A 3 11.45 -9.16 -46.29
C LYS A 3 11.82 -8.25 -45.09
N SER A 4 12.32 -7.04 -45.36
CA SER A 4 12.60 -6.04 -44.31
C SER A 4 11.34 -5.50 -43.62
N LEU A 5 10.20 -5.43 -44.31
CA LEU A 5 8.94 -4.97 -43.74
C LEU A 5 8.36 -6.02 -42.77
N ILE A 6 8.55 -7.29 -43.11
CA ILE A 6 8.18 -8.43 -42.25
C ILE A 6 9.07 -8.47 -41.00
N LEU A 7 10.38 -8.24 -41.16
CA LEU A 7 11.32 -8.16 -40.04
C LEU A 7 11.02 -6.98 -39.11
N GLY A 8 10.74 -5.81 -39.68
CA GLY A 8 10.37 -4.61 -38.92
C GLY A 8 9.05 -4.79 -38.17
N LEU A 9 8.04 -5.40 -38.80
CA LEU A 9 6.76 -5.70 -38.14
C LEU A 9 6.95 -6.71 -37.00
N GLY A 10 7.79 -7.73 -37.19
CA GLY A 10 8.13 -8.69 -36.14
C GLY A 10 8.78 -8.02 -34.92
N LEU A 11 9.70 -7.07 -35.16
CA LEU A 11 10.34 -6.30 -34.08
C LEU A 11 9.33 -5.47 -33.28
N ILE A 12 8.38 -4.82 -33.96
CA ILE A 12 7.33 -4.02 -33.31
C ILE A 12 6.45 -4.91 -32.43
N VAL A 13 6.06 -6.09 -32.91
CA VAL A 13 5.26 -7.04 -32.12
C VAL A 13 6.02 -7.48 -30.86
N VAL A 14 7.31 -7.81 -30.98
CA VAL A 14 8.14 -8.17 -29.83
C VAL A 14 8.24 -7.02 -28.83
N ALA A 15 8.45 -5.79 -29.30
CA ALA A 15 8.50 -4.61 -28.44
C ALA A 15 7.20 -4.40 -27.66
N ILE A 16 6.03 -4.53 -28.31
CA ILE A 16 4.72 -4.40 -27.65
C ILE A 16 4.54 -5.48 -26.58
N VAL A 17 4.90 -6.73 -26.87
CA VAL A 17 4.80 -7.84 -25.91
C VAL A 17 5.67 -7.59 -24.68
N LEU A 18 6.89 -7.08 -24.87
CA LEU A 18 7.79 -6.73 -23.77
C LEU A 18 7.21 -5.59 -22.91
N LEU A 19 6.68 -4.52 -23.53
CA LEU A 19 6.08 -3.39 -22.81
C LEU A 19 4.85 -3.77 -21.99
N VAL A 20 3.95 -4.59 -22.55
CA VAL A 20 2.75 -5.07 -21.85
C VAL A 20 3.14 -5.97 -20.67
N SER A 21 4.19 -6.79 -20.84
CA SER A 21 4.69 -7.66 -19.77
C SER A 21 5.29 -6.87 -18.62
N ALA A 22 6.12 -5.86 -18.92
CA ALA A 22 6.72 -4.99 -17.89
C ALA A 22 5.68 -4.19 -17.09
N SER A 23 4.53 -3.86 -17.70
CA SER A 23 3.47 -3.07 -17.06
C SER A 23 2.67 -3.86 -16.00
N LYS A 24 2.79 -5.20 -15.96
CA LYS A 24 2.03 -6.04 -15.01
C LYS A 24 2.52 -5.94 -13.56
N ASP A 25 3.78 -5.58 -13.34
CA ASP A 25 4.40 -5.55 -12.02
C ASP A 25 4.24 -4.21 -11.29
N ILE A 26 3.59 -3.22 -11.91
CA ILE A 26 3.33 -1.93 -11.27
C ILE A 26 2.19 -2.08 -10.24
N THR A 27 2.56 -1.99 -8.97
CA THR A 27 1.60 -1.86 -7.87
C THR A 27 1.04 -0.43 -7.81
N SER A 28 -0.27 -0.28 -8.05
CA SER A 28 -0.94 1.02 -8.05
C SER A 28 -1.34 1.48 -6.65
N TYR A 29 -1.41 2.79 -6.46
CA TYR A 29 -2.00 3.40 -5.28
C TYR A 29 -3.52 3.49 -5.42
N THR A 30 -4.26 3.07 -4.39
CA THR A 30 -5.73 2.98 -4.41
C THR A 30 -6.32 3.01 -2.99
N SER A 31 -7.63 2.76 -2.86
CA SER A 31 -8.39 2.64 -1.61
C SER A 31 -8.74 1.18 -1.28
N PHE A 32 -9.20 0.91 -0.05
CA PHE A 32 -9.67 -0.43 0.33
C PHE A 32 -10.87 -0.86 -0.51
N LYS A 33 -11.81 0.06 -0.78
CA LYS A 33 -13.00 -0.19 -1.61
C LYS A 33 -12.65 -0.69 -3.02
N GLU A 34 -11.67 -0.07 -3.67
CA GLU A 34 -11.19 -0.48 -4.99
C GLU A 34 -10.30 -1.74 -4.92
N ALA A 35 -9.55 -1.92 -3.84
CA ALA A 35 -8.79 -3.14 -3.61
C ALA A 35 -9.70 -4.38 -3.48
N LYS A 36 -10.86 -4.23 -2.84
CA LYS A 36 -11.88 -5.29 -2.68
C LYS A 36 -12.41 -5.78 -4.02
N SER A 37 -12.65 -4.88 -4.98
CA SER A 37 -13.19 -5.25 -6.30
C SER A 37 -12.12 -5.78 -7.26
N SER A 38 -10.87 -5.33 -7.12
CA SER A 38 -9.79 -5.72 -8.04
C SER A 38 -9.11 -7.05 -7.67
N GLY A 39 -9.00 -7.38 -6.38
CA GLY A 39 -8.25 -8.55 -5.90
C GLY A 39 -6.74 -8.52 -6.21
N ARG A 40 -6.23 -7.37 -6.67
CA ARG A 40 -4.83 -7.19 -7.08
C ARG A 40 -3.95 -6.81 -5.89
N MET A 41 -2.64 -6.97 -6.06
CA MET A 41 -1.67 -6.34 -5.16
C MET A 41 -1.68 -4.83 -5.40
N VAL A 42 -1.86 -4.06 -4.33
CA VAL A 42 -2.05 -2.61 -4.36
C VAL A 42 -1.32 -1.94 -3.19
N LYS A 43 -1.11 -0.62 -3.31
CA LYS A 43 -0.60 0.24 -2.23
C LYS A 43 -1.74 1.12 -1.72
N ILE A 44 -1.93 1.15 -0.40
CA ILE A 44 -2.98 1.96 0.22
C ILE A 44 -2.31 2.93 1.19
N VAL A 45 -2.59 4.22 1.00
CA VAL A 45 -2.18 5.26 1.94
C VAL A 45 -3.31 5.47 2.92
N GLY A 46 -3.04 5.34 4.22
CA GLY A 46 -4.05 5.52 5.24
C GLY A 46 -3.49 6.03 6.56
N GLN A 47 -4.39 6.50 7.40
CA GLN A 47 -4.10 6.86 8.79
C GLN A 47 -4.14 5.62 9.66
N LEU A 48 -3.19 5.50 10.57
CA LEU A 48 -3.18 4.44 11.56
C LEU A 48 -4.27 4.71 12.61
N ASP A 49 -5.23 3.81 12.74
CA ASP A 49 -6.30 3.96 13.73
C ASP A 49 -5.81 3.49 15.11
N LYS A 50 -5.26 4.45 15.87
CA LYS A 50 -4.74 4.23 17.23
C LYS A 50 -5.83 3.99 18.28
N SER A 51 -7.10 4.18 17.94
CA SER A 51 -8.22 3.90 18.85
C SER A 51 -8.59 2.41 18.91
N LYS A 52 -8.12 1.63 17.92
CA LYS A 52 -8.37 0.20 17.79
C LYS A 52 -7.15 -0.62 18.23
N PRO A 53 -7.36 -1.89 18.65
CA PRO A 53 -6.27 -2.72 19.12
C PRO A 53 -5.25 -3.01 18.02
N MET A 54 -3.97 -3.00 18.42
CA MET A 54 -2.86 -3.52 17.63
C MET A 54 -2.39 -4.81 18.30
N ILE A 55 -2.42 -5.93 17.58
CA ILE A 55 -2.16 -7.26 18.15
C ILE A 55 -0.87 -7.80 17.55
N TYR A 56 0.13 -8.03 18.41
CA TYR A 56 1.39 -8.68 18.06
C TYR A 56 1.77 -9.63 19.19
N ASP A 57 1.86 -10.93 18.89
CA ASP A 57 2.30 -11.96 19.84
C ASP A 57 3.45 -12.75 19.20
N PRO A 58 4.71 -12.37 19.47
CA PRO A 58 5.86 -13.04 18.87
C PRO A 58 6.10 -14.45 19.39
N ILE A 59 5.47 -14.85 20.50
CA ILE A 59 5.56 -16.22 21.03
C ILE A 59 4.66 -17.14 20.20
N LYS A 60 3.45 -16.65 19.86
CA LYS A 60 2.49 -17.40 19.05
C LYS A 60 2.84 -17.39 17.56
N ASP A 61 3.10 -16.22 16.99
CA ASP A 61 3.53 -16.06 15.60
C ASP A 61 4.32 -14.74 15.42
N PRO A 62 5.67 -14.81 15.29
CA PRO A 62 6.50 -13.63 15.12
C PRO A 62 6.30 -12.90 13.80
N ASN A 63 5.61 -13.50 12.82
CA ASN A 63 5.32 -12.89 11.54
C ASN A 63 3.85 -12.45 11.42
N HIS A 64 3.12 -12.36 12.53
CA HIS A 64 1.74 -11.92 12.53
C HIS A 64 1.57 -10.64 13.36
N PHE A 65 1.43 -9.52 12.67
CA PHE A 65 1.07 -8.25 13.29
C PHE A 65 -0.22 -7.71 12.69
N SER A 66 -1.22 -7.42 13.52
CA SER A 66 -2.48 -6.84 13.04
C SER A 66 -2.77 -5.47 13.65
N PHE A 67 -3.36 -4.60 12.85
CA PHE A 67 -3.71 -3.23 13.20
C PHE A 67 -4.82 -2.72 12.27
N TYR A 68 -5.36 -1.53 12.52
CA TYR A 68 -6.43 -0.94 11.71
C TYR A 68 -5.94 0.30 10.99
N VAL A 69 -6.38 0.46 9.74
CA VAL A 69 -6.02 1.59 8.89
C VAL A 69 -7.26 2.18 8.28
N THR A 70 -7.38 3.50 8.34
CA THR A 70 -8.43 4.26 7.65
C THR A 70 -7.84 4.89 6.39
N ASP A 71 -8.34 4.52 5.22
CA ASP A 71 -7.88 5.11 3.96
C ASP A 71 -8.43 6.52 3.72
N LYS A 72 -8.07 7.13 2.59
CA LYS A 72 -8.55 8.47 2.22
C LYS A 72 -10.04 8.55 1.89
N GLN A 73 -10.70 7.42 1.61
CA GLN A 73 -12.15 7.38 1.37
C GLN A 73 -12.92 7.18 2.69
N GLY A 74 -12.22 7.10 3.83
CA GLY A 74 -12.81 6.94 5.15
C GLY A 74 -13.14 5.50 5.51
N GLU A 75 -12.69 4.52 4.72
CA GLU A 75 -12.92 3.11 5.03
C GLU A 75 -11.83 2.62 5.98
N THR A 76 -12.25 2.11 7.16
CA THR A 76 -11.37 1.50 8.15
C THR A 76 -11.35 -0.01 7.97
N VAL A 77 -10.18 -0.58 7.70
CA VAL A 77 -9.98 -2.02 7.46
C VAL A 77 -8.90 -2.57 8.39
N GLN A 78 -9.10 -3.81 8.85
CA GLN A 78 -8.07 -4.55 9.57
C GLN A 78 -6.98 -4.99 8.59
N VAL A 79 -5.74 -4.60 8.88
CA VAL A 79 -4.56 -4.98 8.13
C VAL A 79 -3.80 -6.05 8.90
N ILE A 80 -3.46 -7.14 8.23
CA ILE A 80 -2.59 -8.20 8.73
C ILE A 80 -1.25 -8.09 8.01
N LEU A 81 -0.20 -7.68 8.72
CA LEU A 81 1.16 -7.67 8.23
C LEU A 81 1.81 -9.02 8.49
N ASN A 82 2.25 -9.68 7.41
CA ASN A 82 2.97 -10.95 7.46
C ASN A 82 4.47 -10.76 7.76
N ALA A 83 4.78 -9.98 8.79
CA ALA A 83 6.13 -9.69 9.25
C ALA A 83 6.08 -9.27 10.72
N ALA A 84 7.25 -9.21 11.36
CA ALA A 84 7.37 -8.64 12.70
C ALA A 84 6.86 -7.18 12.72
N LYS A 85 6.34 -6.77 13.87
CA LYS A 85 5.94 -5.38 14.10
C LYS A 85 7.15 -4.45 13.93
N PRO A 86 7.09 -3.43 13.06
CA PRO A 86 8.16 -2.44 12.93
C PRO A 86 8.44 -1.71 14.24
N GLN A 87 9.69 -1.30 14.44
CA GLN A 87 10.05 -0.45 15.57
C GLN A 87 9.31 0.89 15.49
N ASP A 88 8.88 1.42 16.64
CA ASP A 88 8.21 2.71 16.78
C ASP A 88 6.98 2.89 15.87
N PHE A 89 6.31 1.78 15.52
CA PHE A 89 5.14 1.76 14.63
C PHE A 89 4.06 2.75 15.06
N GLU A 90 3.80 2.85 16.36
CA GLU A 90 2.80 3.72 16.97
C GLU A 90 3.09 5.21 16.83
N LEU A 91 4.34 5.60 16.53
CA LEU A 91 4.68 7.01 16.29
C LEU A 91 4.19 7.49 14.92
N SER A 92 3.86 6.56 14.01
CA SER A 92 3.35 6.91 12.68
C SER A 92 1.88 7.31 12.74
N GLU A 93 1.56 8.49 12.18
CA GLU A 93 0.18 8.93 11.97
C GLU A 93 -0.37 8.42 10.63
N GLN A 94 0.48 8.40 9.60
CA GLN A 94 0.14 7.94 8.26
C GLN A 94 1.12 6.85 7.85
N ILE A 95 0.59 5.82 7.22
CA ILE A 95 1.38 4.70 6.71
C ILE A 95 0.96 4.36 5.27
N VAL A 96 1.81 3.63 4.58
CA VAL A 96 1.49 3.01 3.30
C VAL A 96 1.58 1.50 3.45
N VAL A 97 0.46 0.81 3.26
CA VAL A 97 0.43 -0.66 3.30
C VAL A 97 0.41 -1.20 1.88
N THR A 98 1.25 -2.20 1.61
CA THR A 98 1.32 -2.88 0.30
C THR A 98 0.84 -4.32 0.47
N GLY A 99 -0.19 -4.71 -0.27
CA GLY A 99 -0.86 -5.98 -0.02
C GLY A 99 -2.06 -6.21 -0.93
N LYS A 100 -2.92 -7.14 -0.53
CA LYS A 100 -4.16 -7.48 -1.23
C LYS A 100 -5.29 -7.68 -0.23
N MET A 101 -6.52 -7.39 -0.65
CA MET A 101 -7.70 -7.76 0.13
C MET A 101 -7.87 -9.28 0.14
N ASN A 102 -8.23 -9.81 1.30
CA ASN A 102 -8.70 -11.17 1.52
C ASN A 102 -9.99 -11.08 2.34
N GLN A 103 -11.14 -11.22 1.66
CA GLN A 103 -12.45 -11.00 2.27
C GLN A 103 -12.54 -9.59 2.88
N ASP A 104 -12.66 -9.49 4.20
CA ASP A 104 -12.79 -8.22 4.93
C ASP A 104 -11.47 -7.69 5.51
N GLU A 105 -10.37 -8.46 5.38
CA GLU A 105 -9.06 -8.09 5.87
C GLU A 105 -8.11 -7.74 4.72
N PHE A 106 -7.16 -6.85 4.98
CA PHE A 106 -6.09 -6.53 4.04
C PHE A 106 -4.80 -7.25 4.45
N ILE A 107 -4.36 -8.20 3.64
CA ILE A 107 -3.13 -8.95 3.89
C ILE A 107 -1.95 -8.16 3.31
N ALA A 108 -1.21 -7.50 4.19
CA ALA A 108 -0.04 -6.71 3.87
C ALA A 108 1.22 -7.58 3.80
N LYS A 109 1.96 -7.41 2.71
CA LYS A 109 3.32 -7.92 2.54
C LYS A 109 4.35 -6.96 3.12
N ASP A 110 4.06 -5.66 3.07
CA ASP A 110 5.00 -4.61 3.45
C ASP A 110 4.25 -3.37 3.98
N VAL A 111 4.91 -2.63 4.85
CA VAL A 111 4.40 -1.37 5.41
C VAL A 111 5.51 -0.32 5.45
N LEU A 112 5.23 0.84 4.88
CA LEU A 112 6.09 2.00 4.95
C LEU A 112 5.52 3.00 5.96
N LEU A 113 6.28 3.22 7.03
CA LEU A 113 5.99 4.24 8.03
C LEU A 113 6.31 5.63 7.48
N LYS A 114 5.41 6.59 7.70
CA LYS A 114 5.73 8.00 7.48
C LYS A 114 5.93 8.67 8.82
N CYS A 115 7.12 9.22 9.02
CA CYS A 115 7.37 10.12 10.13
C CYS A 115 6.47 11.37 10.00
N PRO A 116 5.97 11.94 11.11
CA PRO A 116 5.31 13.24 11.07
C PRO A 116 6.28 14.27 10.46
N SER A 117 5.80 15.09 9.53
CA SER A 117 6.64 16.14 8.95
C SER A 117 7.05 17.12 10.04
N LYS A 118 8.33 17.53 10.04
CA LYS A 118 8.89 18.53 10.95
C LYS A 118 8.13 19.87 10.98
N TYR A 119 7.29 20.15 9.99
CA TYR A 119 6.56 21.41 9.82
C TYR A 119 5.10 21.35 10.25
N LYS A 120 4.59 20.21 10.73
CA LYS A 120 3.22 20.12 11.25
C LYS A 120 2.99 21.04 12.44
N ASP A 121 4.03 21.30 13.23
CA ASP A 121 3.94 22.17 14.40
C ASP A 121 3.68 23.62 13.97
N GLU A 122 4.31 24.12 12.90
CA GLU A 122 4.15 25.50 12.42
C GLU A 122 2.71 25.80 11.92
N GLU A 123 2.03 24.84 11.28
CA GLU A 123 0.63 25.02 10.87
C GLU A 123 -0.35 25.10 12.05
N ILE A 124 -0.04 24.45 13.18
CA ILE A 124 -0.89 24.47 14.39
C ILE A 124 -0.81 25.85 15.05
N TYR A 125 0.39 26.46 15.11
CA TYR A 125 0.57 27.80 15.67
C TYR A 125 -0.21 28.86 14.88
N ILE A 126 -0.14 28.85 13.54
CA ILE A 126 -0.82 29.85 12.71
C ILE A 126 -2.35 29.80 12.86
N LYS A 127 -2.93 28.61 13.00
CA LYS A 127 -4.38 28.44 13.20
C LYS A 127 -4.86 28.84 14.60
N SER A 128 -3.99 28.83 15.60
CA SER A 128 -4.33 29.26 16.96
C SER A 128 -4.34 30.78 17.15
N GLU A 129 -3.74 31.52 16.21
CA GLU A 129 -3.70 32.99 16.17
C GLU A 129 -4.71 33.61 15.18
N SER A 130 -5.56 32.78 14.56
CA SER A 130 -6.59 33.19 13.59
C SER A 130 -7.99 33.25 14.21
#